data_AF-A0A0E3GRN9-F1
#
_entry.id   AF-A0A0E3GRN9-F1
#
_cell.length_a   1.000
_cell.length_b   1.000
_cell.length_c   1.000
_cell.angle_alpha   90.00
_cell.angle_beta   90.00
_cell.angle_gamma   90.00
#
_symmetry.space_group_name_H-M   'P 1'
#
loop_
_entity.id
_entity.type
_entity.pdbx_description
1 polymer ?
#
loop_
_entity_poly.entity_id
_entity_poly.type
_entity_poly.pdbx_seq_one_letter_code
_entity_poly.pdbx_strand_id
1 'polypeptide(L)'
;MSKFNFQKYKSGIITIEARSLIPEKFINLLWQNGISVRNVIKKDITTLNIDISLKDYIKLKDIAKRTKTKVKIVERRGFAFFLIKIKRRITFVIGIILFVGIIYYLSTFIWSIEINVDHNLTPYEIRQQLKSYGIRPGINKKNINVYEVEENLMRNNDNVMWVKARIDGAKLKISAMERQSPPNVVADDKPCNLVAKKDGEVIRVYTKAGTPVVKKGDMIRKGQIVVKGEQGNENSTYAVHAVGNVICRTFYEEIKDVKINNLKRERTGKKSQDIYIKFNGKKLYLKKSPNKFTKYDKIEDKRLCVNIENYYEVKETTVHKDPQKVIKDTYDELYSKICANLDKSVKIVDKIENYEQGDSYRIRVLVVAEENVTLEQPIQ
;
A
#
# COMPACT_ATOMS: atom_id res chain seq x y z
N MET A 1 -25.35 -59.82 22.25
CA MET A 1 -25.18 -59.26 23.62
C MET A 1 -23.80 -59.63 24.13
N SER A 2 -22.83 -58.71 24.13
CA SER A 2 -21.53 -59.02 24.75
C SER A 2 -21.69 -59.02 26.27
N LYS A 3 -21.20 -60.07 26.93
CA LYS A 3 -21.15 -60.17 28.40
C LYS A 3 -20.35 -58.97 28.93
N PHE A 4 -21.05 -57.98 29.48
CA PHE A 4 -20.44 -56.81 30.09
C PHE A 4 -19.60 -57.27 31.30
N ASN A 5 -18.28 -57.31 31.13
CA ASN A 5 -17.37 -57.74 32.19
C ASN A 5 -17.08 -56.58 33.15
N PHE A 6 -17.84 -56.53 34.24
CA PHE A 6 -17.79 -55.48 35.27
C PHE A 6 -16.43 -55.40 36.00
N GLN A 7 -15.59 -56.45 35.95
CA GLN A 7 -14.29 -56.49 36.62
C GLN A 7 -13.24 -55.55 35.98
N LYS A 8 -13.38 -55.16 34.71
CA LYS A 8 -12.40 -54.30 34.02
C LYS A 8 -12.51 -52.81 34.35
N TYR A 9 -13.58 -52.37 34.99
CA TYR A 9 -13.88 -50.93 35.16
C TYR A 9 -13.65 -50.49 36.59
N LYS A 10 -12.37 -50.29 36.95
CA LYS A 10 -11.97 -50.08 38.34
C LYS A 10 -12.40 -48.72 38.96
N SER A 11 -13.02 -47.82 38.21
CA SER A 11 -13.34 -46.43 38.64
C SER A 11 -14.75 -45.94 38.27
N GLY A 12 -15.67 -46.86 37.90
CA GLY A 12 -17.07 -46.48 37.68
C GLY A 12 -17.82 -46.34 39.01
N ILE A 13 -18.66 -45.31 39.15
CA ILE A 13 -19.58 -45.13 40.28
C ILE A 13 -21.00 -45.35 39.76
N ILE A 14 -21.81 -46.08 40.51
CA ILE A 14 -23.22 -46.30 40.23
C ILE A 14 -24.06 -45.73 41.37
N THR A 15 -25.07 -44.96 41.02
CA THR A 15 -26.10 -44.53 41.96
C THR A 15 -27.22 -45.55 41.91
N ILE A 16 -27.52 -46.14 43.05
CA ILE A 16 -28.60 -47.11 43.20
C ILE A 16 -29.68 -46.55 44.10
N GLU A 17 -30.93 -46.83 43.74
CA GLU A 17 -32.10 -46.67 44.58
C GLU A 17 -32.38 -48.04 45.20
N ALA A 18 -32.24 -48.15 46.52
CA ALA A 18 -32.55 -49.36 47.26
C ALA A 18 -33.84 -49.15 48.07
N ARG A 19 -34.80 -50.05 47.90
CA ARG A 19 -36.05 -50.10 48.66
C ARG A 19 -35.96 -51.24 49.67
N SER A 20 -35.78 -50.89 50.94
CA SER A 20 -35.62 -51.81 52.06
C SER A 20 -36.64 -51.48 53.14
N LEU A 21 -37.20 -52.51 53.77
CA LEU A 21 -38.05 -52.33 54.97
C LEU A 21 -37.25 -51.71 56.13
N ILE A 22 -35.95 -52.00 56.20
CA ILE A 22 -35.01 -51.45 57.18
C ILE A 22 -33.77 -50.95 56.43
N PRO A 23 -33.74 -49.68 55.98
CA PRO A 23 -32.62 -49.05 55.28
C PRO A 23 -31.28 -49.14 56.01
N GLU A 24 -31.30 -48.95 57.33
CA GLU A 24 -30.12 -48.86 58.19
C GLU A 24 -29.40 -50.22 58.27
N LYS A 25 -30.17 -51.31 58.38
CA LYS A 25 -29.65 -52.68 58.35
C LYS A 25 -28.99 -53.02 57.01
N PHE A 26 -29.55 -52.51 55.92
CA PHE A 26 -28.98 -52.70 54.58
C PHE A 26 -27.63 -52.00 54.44
N ILE A 27 -27.54 -50.73 54.86
CA ILE A 27 -26.28 -49.96 54.81
C ILE A 27 -25.20 -50.61 55.69
N ASN A 28 -25.55 -51.04 56.90
CA ASN A 28 -24.60 -51.72 57.80
C ASN A 28 -24.04 -53.00 57.19
N LEU A 29 -24.87 -53.80 56.52
CA LEU A 29 -24.41 -55.00 55.84
C LEU A 29 -23.50 -54.69 54.64
N LEU A 30 -23.71 -53.58 53.93
CA LEU A 30 -22.80 -53.13 52.87
C LEU A 30 -21.42 -52.80 53.44
N TRP A 31 -21.36 -52.05 54.54
CA TRP A 31 -20.10 -51.70 55.19
C TRP A 31 -19.36 -52.92 55.76
N GLN A 32 -20.07 -53.86 56.41
CA GLN A 32 -19.47 -55.09 56.93
C GLN A 32 -18.86 -55.98 55.84
N ASN A 33 -19.37 -55.92 54.61
CA ASN A 33 -18.84 -56.66 53.47
C ASN A 33 -17.80 -55.88 52.66
N GLY A 34 -17.27 -54.79 53.22
CA GLY A 34 -16.22 -53.96 52.62
C GLY A 34 -16.69 -53.13 51.43
N ILE A 35 -18.00 -52.89 51.29
CA ILE A 35 -18.55 -52.05 50.21
C ILE A 35 -18.58 -50.61 50.70
N SER A 36 -17.77 -49.76 50.09
CA SER A 36 -17.77 -48.32 50.38
C SER A 36 -19.03 -47.67 49.81
N VAL A 37 -19.88 -47.17 50.71
CA VAL A 37 -21.09 -46.41 50.36
C VAL A 37 -20.78 -44.92 50.48
N ARG A 38 -21.14 -44.15 49.46
CA ARG A 38 -20.98 -42.69 49.42
C ARG A 38 -22.32 -42.03 49.13
N ASN A 39 -22.45 -40.75 49.50
CA ASN A 39 -23.58 -39.90 49.13
C ASN A 39 -24.95 -40.52 49.41
N VAL A 40 -25.19 -40.85 50.69
CA VAL A 40 -26.43 -41.49 51.15
C VAL A 40 -27.53 -40.43 51.25
N ILE A 41 -28.56 -40.57 50.43
CA ILE A 41 -29.70 -39.66 50.39
C ILE A 41 -30.96 -40.49 50.68
N LYS A 42 -31.60 -40.25 51.83
CA LYS A 42 -32.88 -40.90 52.17
C LYS A 42 -34.00 -40.18 51.40
N LYS A 43 -34.73 -40.93 50.56
CA LYS A 43 -35.89 -40.41 49.82
C LYS A 43 -37.19 -40.58 50.61
N ASP A 44 -37.38 -41.76 51.20
CA ASP A 44 -38.55 -42.12 52.00
C ASP A 44 -38.12 -42.95 53.21
N ILE A 45 -39.10 -43.33 54.05
CA ILE A 45 -38.90 -44.26 55.17
C ILE A 45 -38.27 -45.58 54.71
N THR A 46 -38.59 -46.04 53.50
CA THR A 46 -38.11 -47.33 52.95
C THR A 46 -37.16 -47.19 51.76
N THR A 47 -36.95 -45.98 51.24
CA THR A 47 -36.21 -45.74 50.00
C THR A 47 -34.95 -44.92 50.25
N LEU A 48 -33.80 -45.42 49.79
CA LEU A 48 -32.49 -44.76 49.89
C LEU A 48 -31.78 -44.72 48.54
N ASN A 49 -31.15 -43.59 48.23
CA ASN A 49 -30.24 -43.43 47.11
C ASN A 49 -28.80 -43.47 47.64
N ILE A 50 -27.96 -44.34 47.08
CA ILE A 50 -26.55 -44.46 47.48
C ILE A 50 -25.63 -44.63 46.29
N ASP A 51 -24.43 -44.06 46.40
CA ASP A 51 -23.36 -44.21 45.41
C ASP A 51 -22.41 -45.33 45.83
N ILE A 52 -22.19 -46.29 44.92
CA ILE A 52 -21.32 -47.45 45.13
C ILE A 52 -20.37 -47.61 43.95
N SER A 53 -19.18 -48.13 44.20
CA SER A 53 -18.23 -48.53 43.15
C SER A 53 -18.80 -49.67 42.29
N LEU A 54 -18.64 -49.56 40.97
CA LEU A 54 -19.14 -50.54 40.00
C LEU A 54 -18.56 -51.95 40.24
N LYS A 55 -17.34 -52.05 40.80
CA LYS A 55 -16.70 -53.33 41.14
C LYS A 55 -17.52 -54.13 42.15
N ASP A 56 -18.17 -53.42 43.06
CA ASP A 56 -18.84 -54.02 44.21
C ASP A 56 -20.30 -54.37 43.91
N TYR A 57 -20.75 -54.14 42.67
CA TYR A 57 -22.11 -54.43 42.22
C TYR A 57 -22.50 -55.91 42.39
N ILE A 58 -21.57 -56.85 42.19
CA ILE A 58 -21.84 -58.28 42.37
C ILE A 58 -22.12 -58.58 43.85
N LYS A 59 -21.25 -58.09 44.74
CA LYS A 59 -21.41 -58.26 46.20
C LYS A 59 -22.69 -57.59 46.71
N LEU A 60 -22.99 -56.39 46.21
CA LEU A 60 -24.23 -55.67 46.48
C LEU A 60 -25.47 -56.51 46.12
N LYS A 61 -25.46 -57.18 44.95
CA LYS A 61 -26.59 -58.01 44.50
C LYS A 61 -26.83 -59.19 45.44
N ASP A 62 -25.77 -59.79 45.97
CA ASP A 62 -25.88 -60.91 46.91
C ASP A 62 -26.43 -60.45 48.27
N ILE A 63 -26.00 -59.27 48.74
CA ILE A 63 -26.52 -58.68 49.98
C ILE A 63 -27.99 -58.29 49.82
N ALA A 64 -28.36 -57.65 48.70
CA ALA A 64 -29.73 -57.27 48.40
C ALA A 64 -30.71 -58.46 48.38
N LYS A 65 -30.25 -59.63 47.90
CA LYS A 65 -31.03 -60.87 47.97
C LYS A 65 -31.25 -61.34 49.41
N ARG A 66 -30.21 -61.31 50.25
CA ARG A 66 -30.29 -61.72 51.66
C ARG A 66 -31.21 -60.82 52.48
N THR A 67 -31.23 -59.52 52.18
CA THR A 67 -32.08 -58.53 52.88
C THR A 67 -33.45 -58.32 52.26
N LYS A 68 -33.79 -59.06 51.18
CA LYS A 68 -35.02 -58.86 50.37
C LYS A 68 -35.20 -57.40 49.91
N THR A 69 -34.09 -56.70 49.68
CA THR A 69 -34.08 -55.29 49.24
C THR A 69 -34.20 -55.22 47.72
N LYS A 70 -35.12 -54.40 47.21
CA LYS A 70 -35.23 -54.15 45.75
C LYS A 70 -34.23 -53.05 45.38
N VAL A 71 -33.29 -53.36 44.48
CA VAL A 71 -32.26 -52.42 44.03
C VAL A 71 -32.47 -52.05 42.57
N LYS A 72 -32.49 -50.76 42.27
CA LYS A 72 -32.58 -50.19 40.92
C LYS A 72 -31.39 -49.29 40.66
N ILE A 73 -30.68 -49.48 39.54
CA ILE A 73 -29.61 -48.55 39.13
C ILE A 73 -30.29 -47.32 38.51
N VAL A 74 -30.11 -46.15 39.14
CA VAL A 74 -30.69 -44.89 38.67
C VAL A 74 -29.72 -44.17 37.76
N GLU A 75 -28.44 -44.12 38.15
CA GLU A 75 -27.41 -43.41 37.39
C GLU A 75 -26.11 -44.20 37.31
N ARG A 76 -25.36 -43.96 36.23
CA ARG A 76 -24.04 -44.54 35.96
C ARG A 76 -23.08 -43.40 35.69
N ARG A 77 -22.18 -43.10 36.64
CA ARG A 77 -21.23 -41.98 36.58
C ARG A 77 -19.80 -42.48 36.58
N GLY A 78 -18.88 -41.74 35.94
CA GLY A 78 -17.44 -42.03 35.96
C GLY A 78 -16.81 -42.33 34.60
N PHE A 79 -15.47 -42.22 34.57
CA PHE A 79 -14.63 -42.30 33.38
C PHE A 79 -14.79 -43.62 32.60
N ALA A 80 -15.06 -44.72 33.31
CA ALA A 80 -15.37 -46.02 32.74
C ALA A 80 -16.57 -45.97 31.77
N PHE A 81 -17.65 -45.28 32.14
CA PHE A 81 -18.85 -45.17 31.30
C PHE A 81 -18.66 -44.19 30.13
N PHE A 82 -17.80 -43.17 30.30
CA PHE A 82 -17.37 -42.30 29.21
C PHE A 82 -16.55 -43.07 28.16
N LEU A 83 -15.59 -43.90 28.58
CA LEU A 83 -14.81 -44.77 27.70
C LEU A 83 -15.70 -45.78 26.94
N ILE A 84 -16.75 -46.32 27.55
CA ILE A 84 -17.68 -47.21 26.85
C ILE A 84 -18.46 -46.45 25.77
N LYS A 85 -18.88 -45.20 26.04
CA LYS A 85 -19.52 -44.33 25.05
C LYS A 85 -18.55 -43.95 23.92
N ILE A 86 -17.28 -43.63 24.24
CA ILE A 86 -16.25 -43.31 23.25
C ILE A 86 -15.91 -44.54 22.38
N LYS A 87 -15.90 -45.75 22.96
CA LYS A 87 -15.66 -46.99 22.22
C LYS A 87 -16.71 -47.24 21.14
N ARG A 88 -17.96 -46.85 21.38
CA ARG A 88 -19.03 -46.95 20.36
C ARG A 88 -18.86 -45.95 19.22
N ARG A 89 -18.00 -44.93 19.39
CA ARG A 89 -17.65 -43.90 18.40
C ARG A 89 -16.15 -43.89 18.08
N ILE A 90 -15.49 -45.06 18.09
CA ILE A 90 -14.05 -45.19 17.79
C ILE A 90 -13.69 -44.59 16.43
N THR A 91 -14.54 -44.75 15.42
CA THR A 91 -14.34 -44.18 14.08
C THR A 91 -14.20 -42.66 14.12
N PHE A 92 -14.97 -41.98 14.97
CA PHE A 92 -14.89 -40.53 15.15
C PHE A 92 -13.58 -40.10 15.81
N VAL A 93 -13.14 -40.84 16.83
CA VAL A 93 -11.87 -40.55 17.53
C VAL A 93 -10.68 -40.77 16.59
N ILE A 94 -10.68 -41.88 15.84
CA ILE A 94 -9.65 -42.15 14.82
C ILE A 94 -9.66 -41.06 13.76
N GLY A 95 -10.85 -40.62 13.30
CA GLY A 95 -10.98 -39.52 12.35
C GLY A 95 -10.35 -38.22 12.85
N ILE A 96 -10.59 -37.85 14.12
CA ILE A 96 -9.97 -36.67 14.74
C ILE A 96 -8.45 -36.81 14.79
N ILE A 97 -7.93 -37.96 15.26
CA ILE A 97 -6.49 -38.19 15.35
C ILE A 97 -5.84 -38.12 13.97
N LEU A 98 -6.45 -38.75 12.97
CA LEU A 98 -5.99 -38.72 11.59
C LEU A 98 -6.02 -37.30 11.02
N PHE A 99 -7.10 -36.55 11.26
CA PHE A 99 -7.24 -35.17 10.83
C PHE A 99 -6.16 -34.26 11.43
N VAL A 100 -5.92 -34.37 12.73
CA VAL A 100 -4.83 -33.63 13.40
C VAL A 100 -3.47 -34.06 12.87
N GLY A 101 -3.27 -35.36 12.61
CA GLY A 101 -2.05 -35.88 12.00
C GLY A 101 -1.81 -35.33 10.59
N ILE A 102 -2.85 -35.22 9.77
CA ILE A 102 -2.79 -34.63 8.43
C ILE A 102 -2.47 -33.14 8.52
N ILE A 103 -3.13 -32.38 9.41
CA ILE A 103 -2.81 -30.95 9.61
C ILE A 103 -1.36 -30.77 10.05
N TYR A 104 -0.89 -31.58 11.00
CA TYR A 104 0.49 -31.53 11.46
C TYR A 104 1.47 -31.85 10.33
N TYR A 105 1.18 -32.87 9.52
CA TYR A 105 1.98 -33.21 8.35
C TYR A 105 2.02 -32.05 7.34
N LEU A 106 0.87 -31.49 6.94
CA LEU A 106 0.78 -30.38 5.99
C LEU A 106 1.44 -29.09 6.54
N SER A 107 1.47 -28.92 7.87
CA SER A 107 2.16 -27.80 8.53
C SER A 107 3.69 -27.86 8.35
N THR A 108 4.27 -29.03 8.03
CA THR A 108 5.72 -29.14 7.78
C THR A 108 6.16 -28.64 6.40
N PHE A 109 5.22 -28.28 5.53
CA PHE A 109 5.49 -27.82 4.16
C PHE A 109 5.35 -26.31 3.99
N ILE A 110 6.00 -25.78 2.96
CA ILE A 110 5.81 -24.41 2.47
C ILE A 110 4.74 -24.41 1.38
N TRP A 111 3.63 -23.71 1.59
CA TRP A 111 2.53 -23.62 0.62
C TRP A 111 2.61 -22.40 -0.28
N SER A 112 3.26 -21.33 0.16
CA SER A 112 3.40 -20.11 -0.64
C SER A 112 4.76 -19.44 -0.43
N ILE A 113 5.27 -18.85 -1.50
CA ILE A 113 6.48 -18.02 -1.48
C ILE A 113 6.05 -16.59 -1.77
N GLU A 114 6.31 -15.70 -0.83
CA GLU A 114 5.99 -14.28 -0.86
C GLU A 114 7.30 -13.51 -1.05
N ILE A 115 7.36 -12.70 -2.11
CA ILE A 115 8.58 -11.99 -2.53
C ILE A 115 8.26 -10.50 -2.47
N ASN A 116 8.95 -9.79 -1.59
CA ASN A 116 8.88 -8.34 -1.45
C ASN A 116 10.17 -7.75 -2.03
N VAL A 117 10.03 -6.88 -3.02
CA VAL A 117 11.13 -6.24 -3.75
C VAL A 117 10.83 -4.76 -3.93
N ASP A 118 11.88 -3.96 -4.06
CA ASP A 118 11.79 -2.54 -4.39
C ASP A 118 11.55 -2.32 -5.90
N HIS A 119 11.21 -1.10 -6.30
CA HIS A 119 10.56 -0.74 -7.57
C HIS A 119 11.20 -1.25 -8.87
N ASN A 120 12.51 -1.49 -8.93
CA ASN A 120 13.20 -1.91 -10.15
C ASN A 120 13.53 -3.41 -10.22
N LEU A 121 13.37 -4.17 -9.12
CA LEU A 121 13.59 -5.62 -9.11
C LEU A 121 12.29 -6.34 -9.44
N THR A 122 12.31 -7.26 -10.41
CA THR A 122 11.10 -8.04 -10.72
C THR A 122 10.96 -9.22 -9.75
N PRO A 123 9.79 -9.41 -9.10
CA PRO A 123 9.54 -10.60 -8.27
C PRO A 123 9.69 -11.91 -9.05
N TYR A 124 9.55 -11.84 -10.38
CA TYR A 124 9.63 -12.97 -11.29
C TYR A 124 11.06 -13.55 -11.37
N GLU A 125 12.08 -12.70 -11.49
CA GLU A 125 13.48 -13.14 -11.55
C GLU A 125 13.88 -13.90 -10.29
N ILE A 126 13.57 -13.34 -9.11
CA ILE A 126 13.84 -13.99 -7.83
C ILE A 126 13.10 -15.32 -7.74
N ARG A 127 11.84 -15.38 -8.18
CA ARG A 127 11.07 -16.63 -8.21
C ARG A 127 11.70 -17.68 -9.12
N GLN A 128 12.24 -17.28 -10.27
CA GLN A 128 12.89 -18.19 -11.21
C GLN A 128 14.21 -18.72 -10.63
N GLN A 129 14.99 -17.87 -9.94
CA GLN A 129 16.21 -18.29 -9.24
C GLN A 129 15.91 -19.29 -8.11
N LEU A 130 14.91 -19.01 -7.27
CA LEU A 130 14.46 -19.96 -6.24
C LEU A 130 14.07 -21.31 -6.83
N LYS A 131 13.39 -21.31 -7.98
CA LYS A 131 13.02 -22.54 -8.68
C LYS A 131 14.25 -23.32 -9.15
N SER A 132 15.31 -22.64 -9.60
CA SER A 132 16.57 -23.30 -9.97
C SER A 132 17.28 -23.95 -8.77
N TYR A 133 17.09 -23.40 -7.57
CA TYR A 133 17.58 -23.99 -6.31
C TYR A 133 16.65 -25.11 -5.77
N GLY A 134 15.63 -25.49 -6.54
CA GLY A 134 14.65 -26.50 -6.12
C GLY A 134 13.60 -26.00 -5.13
N ILE A 135 13.57 -24.70 -4.84
CA ILE A 135 12.64 -24.08 -3.88
C ILE A 135 11.36 -23.70 -4.59
N ARG A 136 10.29 -24.42 -4.27
CA ARG A 136 8.97 -24.26 -4.85
C ARG A 136 7.89 -24.50 -3.80
N PRO A 137 6.66 -24.01 -4.01
CA PRO A 137 5.52 -24.42 -3.22
C PRO A 137 5.40 -25.95 -3.17
N GLY A 138 5.14 -26.49 -1.98
CA GLY A 138 5.05 -27.93 -1.70
C GLY A 138 6.36 -28.58 -1.20
N ILE A 139 7.44 -27.82 -0.97
CA ILE A 139 8.67 -28.35 -0.38
C ILE A 139 8.59 -28.43 1.15
N ASN A 140 9.24 -29.43 1.74
CA ASN A 140 9.35 -29.58 3.19
C ASN A 140 10.28 -28.49 3.75
N LYS A 141 9.89 -27.87 4.86
CA LYS A 141 10.67 -26.85 5.57
C LYS A 141 12.09 -27.32 5.92
N LYS A 142 12.28 -28.61 6.20
CA LYS A 142 13.60 -29.18 6.53
C LYS A 142 14.60 -29.10 5.38
N ASN A 143 14.14 -29.02 4.14
CA ASN A 143 15.00 -28.98 2.96
C ASN A 143 15.37 -27.54 2.55
N ILE A 144 14.90 -26.53 3.29
CA ILE A 144 15.22 -25.13 3.02
C ILE A 144 16.19 -24.64 4.09
N ASN A 145 17.43 -24.37 3.69
CA ASN A 145 18.36 -23.59 4.48
C ASN A 145 18.23 -22.11 4.10
N VAL A 146 17.66 -21.31 5.00
CA VAL A 146 17.35 -19.90 4.75
C VAL A 146 18.61 -19.08 4.43
N TYR A 147 19.73 -19.36 5.12
CA TYR A 147 21.00 -18.65 4.93
C TYR A 147 21.65 -18.98 3.59
N GLU A 148 21.59 -20.24 3.18
CA GLU A 148 22.10 -20.68 1.88
C GLU A 148 21.29 -20.06 0.73
N VAL A 149 19.98 -19.88 0.91
CA VAL A 149 19.13 -19.18 -0.06
C VAL A 149 19.50 -17.70 -0.18
N GLU A 150 19.76 -17.03 0.95
CA GLU A 150 20.20 -15.64 0.97
C GLU A 150 21.53 -15.48 0.21
N GLU A 151 22.52 -16.32 0.54
CA GLU A 151 23.85 -16.28 -0.09
C GLU A 151 23.78 -16.57 -1.60
N ASN A 152 23.05 -17.60 -2.01
CA ASN A 152 22.91 -17.96 -3.42
C ASN A 152 22.16 -16.89 -4.23
N LEU A 153 21.13 -16.26 -3.65
CA LEU A 153 20.44 -15.15 -4.31
C LEU A 153 21.34 -13.92 -4.47
N MET A 154 22.17 -13.61 -3.47
CA MET A 154 23.12 -12.50 -3.56
C MET A 154 24.26 -12.79 -4.53
N ARG A 155 24.76 -14.03 -4.60
CA ARG A 155 25.85 -14.42 -5.50
C ARG A 155 25.43 -14.46 -6.96
N ASN A 156 24.22 -14.93 -7.25
CA ASN A 156 23.76 -15.12 -8.64
C ASN A 156 22.98 -13.92 -9.19
N ASN A 157 22.87 -12.82 -8.43
CA ASN A 157 22.20 -11.60 -8.86
C ASN A 157 22.99 -10.34 -8.45
N ASP A 158 23.79 -9.81 -9.38
CA ASP A 158 24.60 -8.61 -9.14
C ASP A 158 23.78 -7.35 -8.86
N ASN A 159 22.49 -7.35 -9.22
CA ASN A 159 21.58 -6.23 -8.99
C ASN A 159 20.98 -6.23 -7.57
N VAL A 160 21.31 -7.21 -6.73
CA VAL A 160 20.77 -7.33 -5.37
C VAL A 160 21.82 -6.92 -4.34
N MET A 161 21.49 -5.93 -3.50
CA MET A 161 22.37 -5.45 -2.43
C MET A 161 22.33 -6.39 -1.22
N TRP A 162 21.12 -6.76 -0.78
CA TRP A 162 20.91 -7.68 0.32
C TRP A 162 19.61 -8.44 0.14
N VAL A 163 19.58 -9.65 0.69
CA VAL A 163 18.40 -10.52 0.72
C VAL A 163 18.18 -10.99 2.15
N LYS A 164 16.92 -11.04 2.57
CA LYS A 164 16.48 -11.69 3.79
C LYS A 164 15.39 -12.69 3.48
N ALA A 165 15.64 -13.95 3.76
CA ALA A 165 14.67 -15.01 3.70
C ALA A 165 14.20 -15.35 5.13
N ARG A 166 12.94 -15.73 5.29
CA ARG A 166 12.41 -16.25 6.56
C ARG A 166 11.24 -17.19 6.33
N ILE A 167 11.12 -18.19 7.18
CA ILE A 167 9.95 -19.07 7.21
C ILE A 167 8.96 -18.52 8.24
N ASP A 168 7.75 -18.18 7.78
CA ASP A 168 6.68 -17.62 8.59
C ASP A 168 5.43 -18.51 8.48
N GLY A 169 5.21 -19.34 9.49
CA GLY A 169 4.17 -20.38 9.42
C GLY A 169 4.44 -21.33 8.27
N ALA A 170 3.52 -21.40 7.30
CA ALA A 170 3.68 -22.22 6.09
C ALA A 170 4.05 -21.40 4.84
N LYS A 171 4.61 -20.21 5.03
CA LYS A 171 5.05 -19.30 3.97
C LYS A 171 6.55 -19.08 4.04
N LEU A 172 7.21 -19.01 2.88
CA LEU A 172 8.57 -18.51 2.75
C LEU A 172 8.49 -17.05 2.31
N LYS A 173 8.96 -16.14 3.16
CA LYS A 173 9.01 -14.70 2.88
C LYS A 173 10.42 -14.32 2.48
N ILE A 174 10.57 -13.65 1.35
CA ILE A 174 11.84 -13.16 0.84
C ILE A 174 11.71 -11.65 0.65
N SER A 175 12.63 -10.91 1.24
CA SER A 175 12.76 -9.47 1.08
C SER A 175 14.11 -9.19 0.43
N ALA A 176 14.12 -8.51 -0.71
CA ALA A 176 15.35 -8.17 -1.41
C ALA A 176 15.36 -6.68 -1.75
N MET A 177 16.54 -6.08 -1.60
CA MET A 177 16.76 -4.67 -1.95
C MET A 177 17.78 -4.57 -3.08
N GLU A 178 17.54 -3.61 -3.96
CA GLU A 178 18.37 -3.38 -5.14
C GLU A 178 19.74 -2.78 -4.78
N ARG A 179 20.75 -3.18 -5.53
CA ARG A 179 22.06 -2.52 -5.55
C ARG A 179 21.94 -1.27 -6.44
N GLN A 180 22.07 -0.10 -5.82
CA GLN A 180 22.21 1.14 -6.57
C GLN A 180 23.58 1.14 -7.24
N SER A 181 23.61 1.03 -8.58
CA SER A 181 24.85 1.20 -9.33
C SER A 181 25.40 2.61 -9.10
N PRO A 182 26.70 2.76 -8.78
CA PRO A 182 27.31 4.09 -8.79
C PRO A 182 27.13 4.70 -10.19
N PRO A 183 26.94 6.03 -10.30
CA PRO A 183 26.84 6.68 -11.60
C PRO A 183 28.09 6.31 -12.43
N ASN A 184 27.87 5.94 -13.69
CA ASN A 184 28.95 5.76 -14.65
C ASN A 184 29.70 7.08 -14.77
N VAL A 185 30.83 7.20 -14.08
CA VAL A 185 31.76 8.32 -14.28
C VAL A 185 32.48 7.99 -15.57
N VAL A 186 31.91 8.41 -16.69
CA VAL A 186 32.64 8.44 -17.96
C VAL A 186 33.76 9.45 -17.73
N ALA A 187 34.98 8.96 -17.51
CA ALA A 187 36.17 9.80 -17.49
C ALA A 187 36.41 10.23 -18.94
N ASP A 188 35.79 11.33 -19.37
CA ASP A 188 36.09 11.92 -20.66
C ASP A 188 37.40 12.71 -20.48
N ASP A 189 38.55 12.08 -20.74
CA ASP A 189 39.88 12.68 -20.51
C ASP A 189 40.25 13.77 -21.54
N LYS A 190 39.31 14.17 -22.40
CA LYS A 190 39.54 15.22 -23.39
C LYS A 190 39.64 16.58 -22.70
N PRO A 191 40.69 17.38 -22.97
CA PRO A 191 40.78 18.74 -22.43
C PRO A 191 39.58 19.59 -22.82
N CYS A 192 38.94 20.19 -21.82
CA CYS A 192 37.74 21.02 -21.99
C CYS A 192 37.84 22.24 -21.07
N ASN A 193 37.22 23.34 -21.49
CA ASN A 193 36.97 24.50 -20.66
C ASN A 193 35.58 24.39 -20.01
N LEU A 194 35.35 25.09 -18.91
CA LEU A 194 34.01 25.36 -18.41
C LEU A 194 33.61 26.78 -18.80
N VAL A 195 32.47 26.90 -19.46
CA VAL A 195 31.85 28.18 -19.83
C VAL A 195 30.54 28.40 -19.09
N ALA A 196 30.14 29.66 -18.99
CA ALA A 196 28.90 30.05 -18.34
C ALA A 196 27.68 29.70 -19.20
N LYS A 197 26.75 28.92 -18.68
CA LYS A 197 25.46 28.61 -19.32
C LYS A 197 24.50 29.81 -19.35
N LYS A 198 24.65 30.72 -18.38
CA LYS A 198 23.76 31.87 -18.13
C LYS A 198 24.56 33.07 -17.63
N ASP A 199 23.96 34.24 -17.74
CA ASP A 199 24.47 35.47 -17.13
C ASP A 199 24.25 35.43 -15.62
N GLY A 200 25.18 36.02 -14.84
CA GLY A 200 25.00 36.10 -13.40
C GLY A 200 26.20 36.68 -12.65
N GLU A 201 26.03 36.89 -11.35
CA GLU A 201 27.10 37.33 -10.45
C GLU A 201 27.73 36.11 -9.75
N VAL A 202 29.05 35.97 -9.80
CA VAL A 202 29.77 34.83 -9.21
C VAL A 202 29.75 34.93 -7.68
N ILE A 203 29.16 33.94 -7.01
CA ILE A 203 29.11 33.88 -5.54
C ILE A 203 30.23 32.98 -5.02
N ARG A 204 30.43 31.82 -5.66
CA ARG A 204 31.40 30.80 -5.25
C ARG A 204 31.95 30.07 -6.46
N VAL A 205 33.24 29.73 -6.40
CA VAL A 205 33.95 28.97 -7.42
C VAL A 205 34.57 27.76 -6.74
N TYR A 206 34.23 26.56 -7.20
CA TYR A 206 34.78 25.29 -6.74
C TYR A 206 35.40 24.58 -7.93
N THR A 207 36.73 24.46 -7.97
CA THR A 207 37.46 23.81 -9.05
C THR A 207 38.23 22.61 -8.53
N LYS A 208 38.02 21.44 -9.14
CA LYS A 208 38.76 20.20 -8.89
C LYS A 208 39.91 20.03 -9.89
N ALA A 209 39.69 20.41 -11.15
CA ALA A 209 40.68 20.42 -12.21
C ALA A 209 40.48 21.65 -13.11
N GLY A 210 41.57 22.22 -13.62
CA GLY A 210 41.56 23.46 -14.40
C GLY A 210 41.71 24.73 -13.54
N THR A 211 42.03 25.84 -14.20
CA THR A 211 42.34 27.12 -13.56
C THR A 211 41.13 28.07 -13.61
N PRO A 212 40.56 28.49 -12.47
CA PRO A 212 39.45 29.44 -12.46
C PRO A 212 39.92 30.82 -12.92
N VAL A 213 39.19 31.41 -13.87
CA VAL A 213 39.48 32.76 -14.41
C VAL A 213 38.55 33.84 -13.85
N VAL A 214 37.54 33.44 -13.08
CA VAL A 214 36.58 34.34 -12.42
C VAL A 214 36.72 34.26 -10.91
N LYS A 215 36.40 35.36 -10.23
CA LYS A 215 36.44 35.52 -8.78
C LYS A 215 35.05 35.85 -8.25
N LYS A 216 34.88 35.68 -6.93
CA LYS A 216 33.64 36.09 -6.25
C LYS A 216 33.39 37.59 -6.46
N GLY A 217 32.17 37.93 -6.88
CA GLY A 217 31.73 39.28 -7.21
C GLY A 217 31.80 39.63 -8.70
N ASP A 218 32.42 38.79 -9.53
CA ASP A 218 32.51 39.05 -10.97
C ASP A 218 31.16 38.84 -11.65
N MET A 219 30.84 39.70 -12.61
CA MET A 219 29.69 39.55 -13.50
C MET A 219 30.11 38.76 -14.74
N ILE A 220 29.46 37.63 -14.98
CA ILE A 220 29.75 36.76 -16.12
C ILE A 220 28.59 36.77 -17.11
N ARG A 221 28.93 36.59 -18.40
CA ARG A 221 27.96 36.44 -19.48
C ARG A 221 27.92 35.01 -20.01
N LYS A 222 26.78 34.59 -20.53
CA LYS A 222 26.59 33.31 -21.20
C LYS A 222 27.65 33.12 -22.30
N GLY A 223 28.34 31.99 -22.26
CA GLY A 223 29.44 31.62 -23.16
C GLY A 223 30.82 32.08 -22.69
N GLN A 224 30.92 32.88 -21.63
CA GLN A 224 32.21 33.30 -21.07
C GLN A 224 32.91 32.11 -20.39
N ILE A 225 34.22 31.97 -20.63
CA ILE A 225 35.05 30.99 -19.93
C ILE A 225 35.14 31.37 -18.46
N VAL A 226 34.75 30.44 -17.59
CA VAL A 226 34.79 30.60 -16.12
C VAL A 226 35.90 29.75 -15.49
N VAL A 227 36.23 28.62 -16.10
CA VAL A 227 37.38 27.78 -15.73
C VAL A 227 38.06 27.33 -17.01
N LYS A 228 39.36 27.57 -17.12
CA LYS A 228 40.15 27.08 -18.24
C LYS A 228 40.60 25.64 -17.99
N GLY A 229 40.60 24.83 -19.04
CA GLY A 229 41.17 23.48 -19.10
C GLY A 229 42.70 23.47 -19.14
N GLU A 230 43.35 24.32 -18.35
CA GLU A 230 44.79 24.34 -18.14
C GLU A 230 45.08 24.33 -16.64
N GLN A 231 46.14 23.62 -16.24
CA GLN A 231 46.57 23.53 -14.85
C GLN A 231 48.10 23.54 -14.80
N GLY A 232 48.67 24.17 -13.77
CA GLY A 232 50.12 24.28 -13.62
C GLY A 232 50.53 25.58 -12.94
N ASN A 233 51.85 25.83 -12.90
CA ASN A 233 52.44 27.05 -12.36
C ASN A 233 52.86 27.97 -13.50
N GLU A 234 53.24 29.23 -13.19
CA GLU A 234 53.58 30.27 -14.18
C GLU A 234 54.60 29.85 -15.25
N ASN A 235 55.46 28.88 -14.95
CA ASN A 235 56.50 28.39 -15.86
C ASN A 235 56.16 27.07 -16.59
N SER A 236 55.05 26.41 -16.25
CA SER A 236 54.66 25.12 -16.87
C SER A 236 53.16 24.85 -16.69
N THR A 237 52.37 25.07 -17.74
CA THR A 237 50.95 24.72 -17.82
C THR A 237 50.74 23.49 -18.71
N TYR A 238 49.78 22.63 -18.35
CA TYR A 238 49.37 21.49 -19.15
C TYR A 238 47.83 21.46 -19.28
N ALA A 239 47.35 20.90 -20.39
CA ALA A 239 45.93 20.83 -20.70
C ALA A 239 45.25 19.75 -19.84
N VAL A 240 44.07 20.06 -19.30
CA VAL A 240 43.26 19.17 -18.45
C VAL A 240 41.79 19.26 -18.83
N HIS A 241 41.03 18.22 -18.52
CA HIS A 241 39.58 18.30 -18.51
C HIS A 241 39.15 19.14 -17.29
N ALA A 242 38.65 20.36 -17.53
CA ALA A 242 38.25 21.24 -16.43
C ALA A 242 37.03 20.66 -15.70
N VAL A 243 37.15 20.47 -14.38
CA VAL A 243 36.08 19.99 -13.52
C VAL A 243 35.86 20.99 -12.41
N GLY A 244 34.66 21.55 -12.32
CA GLY A 244 34.33 22.55 -11.34
C GLY A 244 32.89 23.04 -11.44
N ASN A 245 32.44 23.66 -10.34
CA ASN A 245 31.14 24.29 -10.21
C ASN A 245 31.34 25.77 -9.91
N VAL A 246 30.68 26.62 -10.68
CA VAL A 246 30.64 28.07 -10.47
C VAL A 246 29.21 28.41 -10.12
N ILE A 247 28.99 28.76 -8.85
CA ILE A 247 27.67 29.11 -8.34
C ILE A 247 27.47 30.60 -8.54
N CYS A 248 26.45 30.96 -9.33
CA CYS A 248 26.10 32.33 -9.64
C CYS A 248 24.72 32.70 -9.14
N ARG A 249 24.55 33.99 -8.85
CA ARG A 249 23.24 34.63 -8.69
C ARG A 249 22.70 34.94 -10.09
N THR A 250 21.61 34.28 -10.46
CA THR A 250 20.92 34.44 -11.75
C THR A 250 19.54 35.05 -11.53
N PHE A 251 18.98 35.62 -12.60
CA PHE A 251 17.73 36.36 -12.57
C PHE A 251 16.75 35.80 -13.60
N TYR A 252 15.53 35.51 -13.17
CA TYR A 252 14.44 35.02 -14.02
C TYR A 252 13.29 36.00 -14.00
N GLU A 253 12.82 36.37 -15.18
CA GLU A 253 11.82 37.41 -15.33
C GLU A 253 10.66 36.96 -16.21
N GLU A 254 9.44 37.23 -15.75
CA GLU A 254 8.23 37.10 -16.53
C GLU A 254 7.37 38.36 -16.37
N ILE A 255 6.79 38.81 -17.48
CA ILE A 255 5.96 40.01 -17.56
C ILE A 255 4.63 39.67 -18.23
N LYS A 256 3.52 40.15 -17.66
CA LYS A 256 2.19 39.95 -18.22
C LYS A 256 1.32 41.20 -18.07
N ASP A 257 0.67 41.59 -19.16
CA ASP A 257 -0.28 42.70 -19.18
C ASP A 257 -1.71 42.19 -18.94
N VAL A 258 -2.42 42.76 -17.95
CA VAL A 258 -3.76 42.33 -17.55
C VAL A 258 -4.76 43.49 -17.52
N LYS A 259 -5.94 43.27 -18.11
CA LYS A 259 -7.08 44.21 -18.06
C LYS A 259 -8.04 43.80 -16.93
N ILE A 260 -8.42 44.77 -16.09
CA ILE A 260 -9.30 44.54 -14.94
C ILE A 260 -10.76 44.37 -15.35
N ASN A 261 -11.19 45.13 -16.36
CA ASN A 261 -12.56 45.09 -16.86
C ASN A 261 -12.63 44.16 -18.06
N ASN A 262 -13.35 43.05 -17.91
CA ASN A 262 -13.67 42.15 -19.02
C ASN A 262 -15.15 42.29 -19.39
N LEU A 263 -15.42 42.53 -20.68
CA LEU A 263 -16.76 42.46 -21.26
C LEU A 263 -17.13 40.99 -21.41
N LYS A 264 -18.05 40.50 -20.57
CA LYS A 264 -18.57 39.14 -20.69
C LYS A 264 -19.90 39.17 -21.46
N ARG A 265 -19.98 38.37 -22.51
CA ARG A 265 -21.20 38.13 -23.29
C ARG A 265 -21.93 36.93 -22.70
N GLU A 266 -23.09 37.16 -22.09
CA GLU A 266 -23.92 36.09 -21.52
C GLU A 266 -25.25 35.98 -22.24
N ARG A 267 -25.68 34.74 -22.53
CA ARG A 267 -26.97 34.45 -23.16
C ARG A 267 -28.09 34.68 -22.15
N THR A 268 -29.09 35.48 -22.50
CA THR A 268 -30.22 35.81 -21.59
C THR A 268 -31.23 34.66 -21.43
N GLY A 269 -31.02 33.54 -22.14
CA GLY A 269 -31.94 32.41 -22.21
C GLY A 269 -33.09 32.59 -23.20
N LYS A 270 -33.31 33.82 -23.72
CA LYS A 270 -34.30 34.05 -24.77
C LYS A 270 -33.76 33.56 -26.12
N LYS A 271 -34.58 32.78 -26.82
CA LYS A 271 -34.28 32.27 -28.16
C LYS A 271 -35.40 32.61 -29.14
N SER A 272 -35.01 32.92 -30.37
CA SER A 272 -35.91 33.05 -31.51
C SER A 272 -35.44 32.08 -32.58
N GLN A 273 -36.36 31.45 -33.30
CA GLN A 273 -36.05 30.38 -34.23
C GLN A 273 -36.76 30.61 -35.56
N ASP A 274 -35.97 30.61 -36.63
CA ASP A 274 -36.46 30.62 -38.00
C ASP A 274 -36.24 29.25 -38.64
N ILE A 275 -37.24 28.76 -39.36
CA ILE A 275 -37.20 27.48 -40.07
C ILE A 275 -37.55 27.77 -41.52
N TYR A 276 -36.68 27.42 -42.45
CA TYR A 276 -36.92 27.66 -43.88
C TYR A 276 -36.34 26.55 -44.75
N ILE A 277 -36.93 26.39 -45.93
CA ILE A 277 -36.39 25.57 -47.00
C ILE A 277 -35.75 26.51 -48.01
N LYS A 278 -34.54 26.18 -48.48
CA LYS A 278 -33.85 26.97 -49.51
C LYS A 278 -34.08 26.29 -50.85
N PHE A 279 -34.83 26.93 -51.74
CA PHE A 279 -35.08 26.42 -53.09
C PHE A 279 -34.74 27.50 -54.11
N ASN A 280 -33.85 27.16 -55.07
CA ASN A 280 -33.39 28.04 -56.14
C ASN A 280 -32.92 29.44 -55.67
N GLY A 281 -32.12 29.48 -54.60
CA GLY A 281 -31.58 30.72 -54.02
C GLY A 281 -32.56 31.52 -53.15
N LYS A 282 -33.86 31.25 -53.21
CA LYS A 282 -34.89 31.91 -52.38
C LYS A 282 -35.15 31.10 -51.10
N LYS A 283 -35.27 31.81 -49.96
CA LYS A 283 -35.62 31.21 -48.66
C LYS A 283 -37.15 31.20 -48.52
N LEU A 284 -37.74 30.02 -48.48
CA LEU A 284 -39.17 29.85 -48.18
C LEU A 284 -39.32 29.49 -46.70
N TYR A 285 -39.77 30.46 -45.90
CA TYR A 285 -39.88 30.31 -44.45
C TYR A 285 -41.13 29.51 -44.08
N LEU A 286 -40.92 28.37 -43.42
CA LEU A 286 -41.98 27.58 -42.79
C LEU A 286 -42.40 28.19 -41.45
N LYS A 287 -41.44 28.78 -40.73
CA LYS A 287 -41.66 29.55 -39.51
C LYS A 287 -40.68 30.70 -39.49
N LYS A 288 -41.19 31.92 -39.42
CA LYS A 288 -40.38 33.13 -39.27
C LYS A 288 -40.80 33.87 -38.02
N SER A 289 -39.90 33.97 -37.06
CA SER A 289 -40.13 34.69 -35.82
C SER A 289 -39.52 36.08 -35.94
N PRO A 290 -40.26 37.17 -35.63
CA PRO A 290 -39.67 38.51 -35.64
C PRO A 290 -38.63 38.62 -34.53
N ASN A 291 -37.35 38.56 -34.90
CA ASN A 291 -36.26 38.71 -33.94
C ASN A 291 -36.22 40.16 -33.43
N LYS A 292 -36.52 40.35 -32.14
CA LYS A 292 -36.49 41.66 -31.46
C LYS A 292 -35.21 41.91 -30.66
N PHE A 293 -34.21 41.03 -30.77
CA PHE A 293 -32.97 41.12 -30.00
C PHE A 293 -32.01 42.15 -30.59
N THR A 294 -31.50 43.05 -29.75
CA THR A 294 -30.53 44.09 -30.17
C THR A 294 -29.12 43.52 -30.38
N LYS A 295 -28.70 42.57 -29.53
CA LYS A 295 -27.46 41.80 -29.68
C LYS A 295 -27.78 40.31 -29.52
N TYR A 296 -27.31 39.48 -30.45
CA TYR A 296 -27.60 38.05 -30.46
C TYR A 296 -26.45 37.23 -31.06
N ASP A 297 -26.39 35.95 -30.67
CA ASP A 297 -25.59 34.94 -31.36
C ASP A 297 -26.50 34.13 -32.29
N LYS A 298 -26.06 33.90 -33.53
CA LYS A 298 -26.79 33.10 -34.52
C LYS A 298 -26.09 31.76 -34.72
N ILE A 299 -26.86 30.67 -34.64
CA ILE A 299 -26.41 29.31 -34.95
C ILE A 299 -27.29 28.75 -36.07
N GLU A 300 -26.68 28.20 -37.11
CA GLU A 300 -27.40 27.60 -38.25
C GLU A 300 -27.26 26.08 -38.21
N ASP A 301 -28.38 25.37 -38.13
CA ASP A 301 -28.47 23.92 -38.17
C ASP A 301 -29.18 23.47 -39.45
N LYS A 302 -28.58 22.53 -40.18
CA LYS A 302 -29.16 21.99 -41.42
C LYS A 302 -29.65 20.56 -41.20
N ARG A 303 -30.94 20.31 -41.44
CA ARG A 303 -31.56 18.97 -41.39
C ARG A 303 -32.20 18.64 -42.74
N LEU A 304 -31.52 17.82 -43.55
CA LEU A 304 -31.87 17.51 -44.94
C LEU A 304 -32.10 18.80 -45.77
N CYS A 305 -33.34 19.05 -46.17
CA CYS A 305 -33.77 20.18 -46.98
C CYS A 305 -34.24 21.38 -46.15
N VAL A 306 -34.32 21.23 -44.83
CA VAL A 306 -34.80 22.24 -43.88
C VAL A 306 -33.61 22.85 -43.14
N ASN A 307 -33.48 24.18 -43.20
CA ASN A 307 -32.51 24.94 -42.43
C ASN A 307 -33.22 25.56 -41.22
N ILE A 308 -32.55 25.52 -40.08
CA ILE A 308 -33.01 26.09 -38.81
C ILE A 308 -31.97 27.12 -38.37
N GLU A 309 -32.39 28.37 -38.21
CA GLU A 309 -31.56 29.43 -37.65
C GLU A 309 -32.03 29.73 -36.24
N ASN A 310 -31.17 29.48 -35.26
CA ASN A 310 -31.41 29.78 -33.85
C ASN A 310 -30.70 31.08 -33.48
N TYR A 311 -31.46 32.06 -33.01
CA TYR A 311 -30.98 33.35 -32.52
C TYR A 311 -31.08 33.37 -31.00
N TYR A 312 -29.95 33.54 -30.31
CA TYR A 312 -29.88 33.64 -28.85
C TYR A 312 -29.58 35.08 -28.45
N GLU A 313 -30.45 35.71 -27.67
CA GLU A 313 -30.18 37.08 -27.18
C GLU A 313 -29.00 37.07 -26.21
N VAL A 314 -28.10 38.05 -26.38
CA VAL A 314 -26.89 38.20 -25.58
C VAL A 314 -26.90 39.57 -24.91
N LYS A 315 -26.62 39.61 -23.61
CA LYS A 315 -26.30 40.84 -22.90
C LYS A 315 -24.80 40.89 -22.62
N GLU A 316 -24.21 42.05 -22.86
CA GLU A 316 -22.85 42.35 -22.42
C GLU A 316 -22.91 42.89 -21.00
N THR A 317 -22.20 42.27 -20.09
CA THR A 317 -22.09 42.74 -18.70
C THR A 317 -20.62 42.97 -18.41
N THR A 318 -20.29 44.17 -17.93
CA THR A 318 -18.94 44.51 -17.47
C THR A 318 -18.73 43.82 -16.13
N VAL A 319 -17.86 42.83 -16.09
CA VAL A 319 -17.47 42.19 -14.83
C VAL A 319 -16.34 43.01 -14.24
N HIS A 320 -16.65 43.75 -13.16
CA HIS A 320 -15.64 44.42 -12.36
C HIS A 320 -14.99 43.38 -11.44
N LYS A 321 -13.78 42.96 -11.78
CA LYS A 321 -12.95 42.15 -10.89
C LYS A 321 -12.23 43.07 -9.92
N ASP A 322 -12.02 42.61 -8.71
CA ASP A 322 -11.17 43.29 -7.73
C ASP A 322 -9.74 43.39 -8.29
N PRO A 323 -9.21 44.62 -8.50
CA PRO A 323 -7.85 44.86 -8.99
C PRO A 323 -6.79 44.09 -8.21
N GLN A 324 -6.89 44.10 -6.88
CA GLN A 324 -5.86 43.52 -6.02
C GLN A 324 -5.82 42.00 -6.14
N LYS A 325 -6.99 41.38 -6.25
CA LYS A 325 -7.10 39.94 -6.46
C LYS A 325 -6.53 39.51 -7.79
N VAL A 326 -6.85 40.24 -8.87
CA VAL A 326 -6.32 39.93 -10.21
C VAL A 326 -4.80 40.08 -10.26
N ILE A 327 -4.25 41.11 -9.62
CA ILE A 327 -2.81 41.32 -9.55
C ILE A 327 -2.14 40.17 -8.80
N LYS A 328 -2.68 39.79 -7.64
CA LYS A 328 -2.15 38.69 -6.83
C LYS A 328 -2.20 37.34 -7.54
N ASP A 329 -3.36 37.00 -8.14
CA ASP A 329 -3.51 35.76 -8.90
C ASP A 329 -2.51 35.71 -10.08
N THR A 330 -2.24 36.87 -10.69
CA THR A 330 -1.25 36.97 -11.78
C THR A 330 0.18 36.81 -11.26
N TYR A 331 0.54 37.37 -10.11
CA TYR A 331 1.85 37.14 -9.49
C TYR A 331 2.11 35.66 -9.22
N ASP A 332 1.12 34.97 -8.63
CA ASP A 332 1.23 33.54 -8.33
C ASP A 332 1.35 32.70 -9.60
N GLU A 333 0.64 33.06 -10.67
CA GLU A 333 0.74 32.42 -11.99
C GLU A 333 2.15 32.57 -12.58
N LEU A 334 2.68 33.81 -12.62
CA LEU A 334 4.01 34.09 -13.19
C LEU A 334 5.12 33.42 -12.37
N TYR A 335 5.04 33.47 -11.05
CA TYR A 335 5.99 32.79 -10.17
C TYR A 335 5.98 31.27 -10.38
N SER A 336 4.79 30.67 -10.47
CA SER A 336 4.64 29.23 -10.72
C SER A 336 5.22 28.82 -12.07
N LYS A 337 5.03 29.66 -13.11
CA LYS A 337 5.60 29.44 -14.44
C LYS A 337 7.13 29.46 -14.43
N ILE A 338 7.73 30.41 -13.70
CA ILE A 338 9.19 30.46 -13.52
C ILE A 338 9.67 29.19 -12.81
N CYS A 339 9.04 28.83 -11.69
CA CYS A 339 9.44 27.65 -10.91
C CYS A 339 9.30 26.33 -11.67
N ALA A 340 8.31 26.21 -12.56
CA ALA A 340 8.12 25.01 -13.39
C ALA A 340 9.28 24.75 -14.35
N ASN A 341 10.02 25.79 -14.74
CA ASN A 341 11.17 25.71 -15.64
C ASN A 341 12.52 25.62 -14.91
N LEU A 342 12.53 25.66 -13.58
CA LEU A 342 13.76 25.56 -12.78
C LEU A 342 14.09 24.10 -12.44
N ASP A 343 15.37 23.76 -12.54
CA ASP A 343 15.87 22.47 -12.06
C ASP A 343 15.77 22.39 -10.53
N LYS A 344 15.55 21.19 -9.99
CA LYS A 344 15.42 20.95 -8.53
C LYS A 344 16.66 21.35 -7.73
N SER A 345 17.81 21.50 -8.38
CA SER A 345 19.08 21.92 -7.77
C SER A 345 19.21 23.44 -7.59
N VAL A 346 18.30 24.22 -8.17
CA VAL A 346 18.30 25.69 -8.10
C VAL A 346 17.74 26.14 -6.75
N LYS A 347 18.47 27.01 -6.06
CA LYS A 347 18.03 27.60 -4.79
C LYS A 347 17.48 29.00 -5.01
N ILE A 348 16.18 29.18 -4.78
CA ILE A 348 15.57 30.52 -4.83
C ILE A 348 16.03 31.32 -3.61
N VAL A 349 16.51 32.54 -3.85
CA VAL A 349 17.01 33.46 -2.81
C VAL A 349 16.01 34.56 -2.54
N ASP A 350 15.42 35.13 -3.59
CA ASP A 350 14.52 36.26 -3.46
C ASP A 350 13.45 36.28 -4.56
N LYS A 351 12.34 36.94 -4.27
CA LYS A 351 11.22 37.19 -5.20
C LYS A 351 10.83 38.65 -5.11
N ILE A 352 10.97 39.35 -6.23
CA ILE A 352 10.61 40.75 -6.36
C ILE A 352 9.38 40.85 -7.27
N GLU A 353 8.32 41.46 -6.74
CA GLU A 353 7.05 41.67 -7.42
C GLU A 353 6.87 43.17 -7.67
N ASN A 354 6.58 43.54 -8.90
CA ASN A 354 6.31 44.94 -9.26
C ASN A 354 5.14 45.02 -10.25
N TYR A 355 4.44 46.15 -10.26
CA TYR A 355 3.41 46.43 -11.25
C TYR A 355 3.41 47.90 -11.64
N GLU A 356 3.10 48.16 -12.91
CA GLU A 356 2.94 49.50 -13.46
C GLU A 356 1.51 49.68 -13.96
N GLN A 357 0.88 50.80 -13.59
CA GLN A 357 -0.49 51.12 -13.97
C GLN A 357 -0.52 52.02 -15.22
N GLY A 358 -1.07 51.49 -16.32
CA GLY A 358 -1.44 52.24 -17.53
C GLY A 358 -2.87 51.91 -17.97
N ASP A 359 -3.12 51.80 -19.29
CA ASP A 359 -4.38 51.27 -19.86
C ASP A 359 -4.66 49.80 -19.46
N SER A 360 -3.60 49.09 -19.10
CA SER A 360 -3.60 47.76 -18.48
C SER A 360 -2.57 47.74 -17.34
N TYR A 361 -2.69 46.76 -16.44
CA TYR A 361 -1.71 46.55 -15.39
C TYR A 361 -0.60 45.68 -15.95
N ARG A 362 0.61 46.21 -16.05
CA ARG A 362 1.80 45.46 -16.42
C ARG A 362 2.41 44.88 -15.15
N ILE A 363 2.36 43.57 -15.03
CA ILE A 363 2.77 42.84 -13.83
C ILE A 363 4.09 42.13 -14.13
N ARG A 364 5.11 42.36 -13.29
CA ARG A 364 6.46 41.81 -13.43
C ARG A 364 6.82 41.01 -12.19
N VAL A 365 7.31 39.79 -12.40
CA VAL A 365 7.92 38.96 -11.35
C VAL A 365 9.38 38.72 -11.73
N LEU A 366 10.28 39.06 -10.80
CA LEU A 366 11.69 38.76 -10.87
C LEU A 366 12.05 37.76 -9.76
N VAL A 367 12.58 36.60 -10.13
CA VAL A 367 13.07 35.59 -9.20
C VAL A 367 14.59 35.59 -9.23
N VAL A 368 15.20 35.76 -8.07
CA VAL A 368 16.64 35.70 -7.87
C VAL A 368 17.00 34.31 -7.38
N ALA A 369 17.91 33.63 -8.06
CA ALA A 369 18.28 32.26 -7.74
C ALA A 369 19.79 32.04 -7.69
N GLU A 370 20.21 31.06 -6.90
CA GLU A 370 21.57 30.55 -6.86
C GLU A 370 21.62 29.18 -7.56
N GLU A 371 22.42 29.08 -8.62
CA GLU A 371 22.57 27.84 -9.38
C GLU A 371 23.99 27.66 -9.90
N ASN A 372 24.35 26.40 -10.21
CA ASN A 372 25.57 26.13 -10.95
C ASN A 372 25.38 26.50 -12.43
N VAL A 373 26.28 27.32 -12.96
CA VAL A 373 26.23 27.80 -14.34
C VAL A 373 27.34 27.22 -15.22
N THR A 374 28.05 26.17 -14.78
CA THR A 374 29.11 25.56 -15.60
C THR A 374 28.55 24.68 -16.72
N LEU A 375 29.15 24.80 -17.90
CA LEU A 375 28.89 23.97 -19.08
C LEU A 375 30.24 23.60 -19.71
N GLU A 376 30.45 22.34 -20.04
CA GLU A 376 31.67 21.87 -20.70
C GLU A 376 31.72 22.35 -22.15
N GLN A 377 32.87 22.91 -22.53
CA GLN A 377 33.20 23.30 -23.90
C GLN A 377 34.53 22.66 -24.30
N PRO A 378 34.55 21.72 -25.27
CA PRO A 378 35.78 21.13 -25.76
C PRO A 378 36.75 22.19 -26.27
N ILE A 379 38.04 22.00 -25.99
CA ILE A 379 39.11 22.82 -26.57
C ILE A 379 39.32 22.32 -28.02
N GLN A 380 39.13 23.21 -29.00
CA GLN A 380 39.39 22.90 -30.42
C GLN A 380 40.87 22.85 -30.73
#